data_AF-A0A4Q8MAP0-F1
#
_entry.id   AF-A0A4Q8MAP0-F1
#
_cell.length_a   1.000
_cell.length_b   1.000
_cell.length_c   1.000
_cell.angle_alpha   90.00
_cell.angle_beta   90.00
_cell.angle_gamma   90.00
#
_symmetry.space_group_name_H-M   'P 1'
#
loop_
_entity.id
_entity.type
_entity.pdbx_description
1 polymer ?
#
loop_
_entity_poly.entity_id
_entity_poly.type
_entity_poly.pdbx_seq_one_letter_code
_entity_poly.pdbx_strand_id
1 'polypeptide(L)'
;MTLVLATTSASQQGYCLCEALGLQGERLQRQRVHYARDLLEETTLSVEAIAMRAGFGTATNFRQHFRAATGLPPATYRSRFHRDAEARAR
;
A
#
# COMPACT_ATOMS: atom_id res chain seq x y z
N MET A 1 16.81 -21.52 28.96
CA MET A 1 15.85 -20.53 29.47
C MET A 1 15.78 -19.38 28.47
N THR A 2 14.76 -19.49 27.62
CA THR A 2 14.16 -18.47 26.75
C THR A 2 15.01 -17.89 25.61
N LEU A 3 14.90 -18.55 24.44
CA LEU A 3 14.94 -17.91 23.12
C LEU A 3 13.95 -16.73 23.11
N VAL A 4 14.45 -15.50 23.06
CA VAL A 4 13.65 -14.36 22.61
C VAL A 4 13.87 -14.27 21.10
N LEU A 5 12.96 -14.88 20.35
CA LEU A 5 12.75 -14.60 18.93
C LEU A 5 12.22 -13.15 18.82
N ALA A 6 13.12 -12.18 18.97
CA ALA A 6 12.90 -10.86 18.40
C ALA A 6 13.13 -11.01 16.90
N THR A 7 12.07 -11.32 16.16
CA THR A 7 12.03 -11.16 14.71
C THR A 7 12.01 -9.66 14.38
N THR A 8 13.07 -8.94 14.77
CA THR A 8 13.37 -7.63 14.21
C THR A 8 13.78 -7.83 12.76
N SER A 9 12.82 -7.60 11.88
CA SER A 9 13.03 -7.11 10.52
C SER A 9 14.06 -7.85 9.69
N ALA A 10 13.72 -9.07 9.27
CA ALA A 10 14.22 -9.61 8.00
C ALA A 10 13.74 -8.77 6.78
N SER A 11 12.96 -7.71 7.01
CA SER A 11 12.49 -6.80 5.98
C SER A 11 13.59 -5.81 5.56
N GLN A 12 14.51 -5.36 6.43
CA GLN A 12 15.48 -4.29 6.08
C GLN A 12 16.57 -4.68 5.06
N GLN A 13 16.93 -5.97 5.00
CA GLN A 13 18.12 -6.43 4.24
C GLN A 13 17.85 -6.64 2.74
N GLY A 14 16.58 -6.63 2.30
CA GLY A 14 16.22 -6.66 0.88
C GLY A 14 16.32 -5.31 0.17
N TYR A 15 16.58 -4.22 0.89
CA TYR A 15 16.56 -2.85 0.32
C TYR A 15 17.94 -2.30 -0.05
N CYS A 16 19.03 -2.97 0.34
CA CYS A 16 20.39 -2.48 0.14
C CYS A 16 20.96 -2.78 -1.28
N LEU A 17 20.32 -3.65 -2.07
CA LEU A 17 20.86 -4.04 -3.39
C LEU A 17 20.32 -3.23 -4.58
N CYS A 18 19.42 -2.25 -4.37
CA CYS A 18 18.77 -1.53 -5.48
C CYS A 18 19.57 -0.36 -6.06
N GLU A 19 20.73 -0.02 -5.49
CA GLU A 19 21.49 1.21 -5.84
C GLU A 19 22.11 1.16 -7.26
N ALA A 20 22.29 -0.03 -7.85
CA ALA A 20 23.01 -0.19 -9.12
C ALA A 20 22.16 -0.15 -10.41
N LEU A 21 20.81 -0.17 -10.35
CA LEU A 21 19.98 -0.54 -11.52
C LEU A 21 18.97 0.52 -12.03
N GLY A 22 18.96 1.75 -11.51
CA GLY A 22 18.01 2.78 -12.01
C GLY A 22 16.54 2.53 -11.65
N LEU A 23 16.28 1.69 -10.63
CA LEU A 23 14.93 1.27 -10.20
C LEU A 23 14.23 2.25 -9.23
N GLN A 24 14.66 3.51 -9.16
CA GLN A 24 14.12 4.50 -8.23
C GLN A 24 12.63 4.79 -8.49
N GLY A 25 12.24 4.87 -9.77
CA GLY A 25 10.87 5.17 -10.17
C GLY A 25 9.86 4.11 -9.72
N GLU A 26 10.18 2.83 -9.92
CA GLU A 26 9.30 1.72 -9.54
C GLU A 26 9.15 1.61 -8.02
N ARG A 27 10.25 1.78 -7.27
CA ARG A 27 10.20 1.78 -5.80
C ARG A 27 9.32 2.90 -5.26
N LEU A 28 9.38 4.08 -5.86
CA LEU A 28 8.54 5.21 -5.47
C LEU A 28 7.05 4.92 -5.71
N GLN A 29 6.70 4.33 -6.87
CA GLN A 29 5.30 3.95 -7.13
C GLN A 29 4.79 2.91 -6.13
N ARG A 30 5.61 1.91 -5.79
CA ARG A 30 5.24 0.91 -4.77
C ARG A 30 5.02 1.54 -3.39
N GLN A 31 5.89 2.45 -2.96
CA GLN A 31 5.72 3.18 -1.69
C GLN A 31 4.44 4.04 -1.69
N ARG A 32 4.16 4.71 -2.81
CA ARG A 32 2.95 5.54 -2.95
C ARG A 32 1.67 4.69 -2.94
N VAL A 33 1.71 3.49 -3.53
CA VAL A 33 0.61 2.52 -3.43
C VAL A 33 0.44 2.02 -1.99
N HIS A 34 1.52 1.72 -1.28
CA HIS A 34 1.45 1.30 0.13
C HIS A 34 0.75 2.37 0.98
N TYR A 35 1.24 3.61 0.90
CA TYR A 35 0.63 4.72 1.63
C TYR A 35 -0.85 4.93 1.26
N ALA A 36 -1.21 4.73 0.00
CA ALA A 36 -2.62 4.80 -0.41
C ALA A 36 -3.47 3.64 0.16
N ARG A 37 -2.89 2.45 0.41
CA ARG A 37 -3.60 1.35 1.08
C ARG A 37 -3.89 1.71 2.53
N ASP A 38 -2.90 2.22 3.24
CA ASP A 38 -3.06 2.66 4.64
C ASP A 38 -4.20 3.68 4.74
N LEU A 39 -4.23 4.68 3.84
CA LEU A 39 -5.32 5.65 3.78
C LEU A 39 -6.69 5.04 3.42
N LEU A 40 -6.75 4.02 2.58
CA LEU A 40 -8.00 3.35 2.22
C LEU A 40 -8.58 2.54 3.40
N GLU A 41 -7.71 2.03 4.28
CA GLU A 41 -8.04 1.17 5.41
C GLU A 41 -8.36 1.99 6.67
N GLU A 42 -7.64 3.07 6.91
CA GLU A 42 -7.78 3.90 8.11
C GLU A 42 -8.79 5.03 7.95
N THR A 43 -9.10 5.44 6.70
CA THR A 43 -9.90 6.64 6.44
C THR A 43 -11.06 6.41 5.46
N THR A 44 -12.09 7.24 5.59
CA THR A 44 -13.25 7.29 4.68
C THR A 44 -13.06 8.27 3.52
N LEU A 45 -11.82 8.74 3.27
CA LEU A 45 -11.53 9.73 2.24
C LEU A 45 -11.97 9.27 0.83
N SER A 46 -12.34 10.21 -0.02
CA SER A 46 -12.63 9.89 -1.42
C SER A 46 -11.38 9.37 -2.14
N VAL A 47 -11.58 8.55 -3.17
CA VAL A 47 -10.49 8.01 -4.00
C VAL A 47 -9.65 9.14 -4.63
N GLU A 48 -10.27 10.28 -4.94
CA GLU A 48 -9.61 11.47 -5.45
C GLU A 48 -8.73 12.14 -4.40
N ALA A 49 -9.22 12.30 -3.17
CA ALA A 49 -8.44 12.87 -2.07
C ALA A 49 -7.23 11.98 -1.70
N ILE A 50 -7.39 10.66 -1.79
CA ILE A 50 -6.29 9.70 -1.60
C ILE A 50 -5.27 9.81 -2.74
N ALA A 51 -5.72 9.93 -3.99
CA ALA A 51 -4.83 10.11 -5.14
C ALA A 51 -3.95 11.36 -4.99
N MET A 52 -4.52 12.48 -4.51
CA MET A 52 -3.76 13.70 -4.24
C MET A 52 -2.76 13.51 -3.09
N ARG A 53 -3.18 12.94 -1.96
CA ARG A 53 -2.30 12.70 -0.80
C ARG A 53 -1.17 11.71 -1.11
N ALA A 54 -1.43 10.68 -1.90
CA ALA A 54 -0.43 9.71 -2.32
C ALA A 54 0.39 10.16 -3.55
N GLY A 55 0.22 11.41 -4.00
CA GLY A 55 1.03 12.06 -5.03
C GLY A 55 0.74 11.64 -6.48
N PHE A 56 -0.39 10.99 -6.76
CA PHE A 56 -0.74 10.49 -8.11
C PHE A 56 -1.29 11.58 -9.02
N GLY A 57 -1.63 12.74 -8.46
CA GLY A 57 -2.15 13.91 -9.16
C GLY A 57 -3.60 13.76 -9.62
N THR A 58 -4.00 12.59 -10.11
CA THR A 58 -5.37 12.31 -10.55
C THR A 58 -5.87 10.95 -10.06
N ALA A 59 -7.18 10.86 -9.86
CA ALA A 59 -7.84 9.60 -9.51
C ALA A 59 -7.66 8.52 -10.59
N THR A 60 -7.58 8.91 -11.87
CA THR A 60 -7.36 7.98 -12.99
C THR A 60 -5.98 7.33 -12.90
N ASN A 61 -4.93 8.14 -12.73
CA ASN A 61 -3.55 7.66 -12.61
C ASN A 61 -3.38 6.76 -11.38
N PHE A 62 -3.98 7.17 -10.25
CA PHE A 62 -4.02 6.36 -9.05
C PHE A 62 -4.68 4.99 -9.29
N ARG A 63 -5.87 4.93 -9.88
CA ARG A 63 -6.57 3.65 -10.15
C ARG A 63 -5.75 2.73 -11.05
N GLN A 64 -5.07 3.27 -12.05
CA GLN A 64 -4.22 2.49 -12.96
C GLN A 64 -3.04 1.86 -12.18
N HIS A 65 -2.26 2.68 -11.48
CA HIS A 65 -1.11 2.19 -10.71
C HIS A 65 -1.51 1.29 -9.55
N PHE A 66 -2.58 1.61 -8.84
CA PHE A 66 -3.08 0.81 -7.73
C PHE A 66 -3.56 -0.56 -8.22
N ARG A 67 -4.31 -0.62 -9.32
CA ARG A 67 -4.73 -1.89 -9.92
C ARG A 67 -3.54 -2.70 -10.44
N ALA A 68 -2.55 -2.05 -11.06
CA ALA A 68 -1.34 -2.73 -11.50
C ALA A 68 -0.56 -3.35 -10.33
N ALA A 69 -0.55 -2.70 -9.16
CA ALA A 69 0.18 -3.17 -7.99
C ALA A 69 -0.62 -4.17 -7.11
N THR A 70 -1.95 -4.03 -7.01
CA THR A 70 -2.78 -4.82 -6.07
C THR A 70 -3.74 -5.80 -6.76
N GLY A 71 -3.90 -5.70 -8.09
CA GLY A 71 -4.88 -6.46 -8.86
C GLY A 71 -6.34 -5.98 -8.72
N LEU A 72 -6.63 -5.09 -7.77
CA LEU A 72 -7.99 -4.64 -7.46
C LEU A 72 -8.16 -3.13 -7.66
N PRO A 73 -9.33 -2.65 -8.10
CA PRO A 73 -9.67 -1.24 -8.01
C PRO A 73 -9.75 -0.76 -6.55
N PRO A 74 -9.37 0.49 -6.24
CA PRO A 74 -9.39 1.02 -4.87
C PRO A 74 -10.75 0.89 -4.15
N ALA A 75 -11.85 1.12 -4.87
CA ALA A 75 -13.20 1.01 -4.31
C ALA A 75 -13.54 -0.44 -3.89
N THR A 76 -13.17 -1.41 -4.72
CA THR A 76 -13.34 -2.83 -4.44
C THR A 76 -12.45 -3.27 -3.29
N TYR A 77 -11.20 -2.81 -3.26
CA TYR A 77 -10.26 -3.06 -2.16
C TYR A 77 -10.86 -2.59 -0.82
N ARG A 78 -11.31 -1.34 -0.76
CA ARG A 78 -11.96 -0.76 0.42
C ARG A 78 -13.19 -1.56 0.86
N SER A 79 -14.10 -1.87 -0.07
CA SER A 79 -15.33 -2.60 0.26
C SER A 79 -15.03 -4.00 0.85
N ARG A 80 -14.06 -4.72 0.29
CA ARG A 80 -13.64 -6.03 0.84
C ARG A 80 -13.04 -5.88 2.22
N PHE A 81 -12.14 -4.92 2.41
CA PHE A 81 -11.51 -4.70 3.70
C PHE A 81 -12.53 -4.39 4.80
N HIS A 82 -13.48 -3.47 4.57
CA HIS A 82 -14.51 -3.17 5.57
C HIS A 82 -15.44 -4.36 5.83
N ARG A 83 -15.82 -5.12 4.79
CA ARG A 83 -16.63 -6.33 4.98
C ARG A 83 -15.91 -7.38 5.83
N ASP A 84 -14.63 -7.58 5.60
CA ASP A 84 -13.82 -8.52 6.37
C ASP A 84 -13.60 -8.04 7.81
N ALA A 85 -13.40 -6.72 8.00
CA ALA A 85 -13.30 -6.11 9.32
C ALA A 85 -14.59 -6.26 10.14
N GLU A 86 -15.74 -6.00 9.53
CA GLU A 86 -17.06 -6.22 10.15
C GLU A 86 -17.32 -7.70 10.46
N ALA A 87 -16.90 -8.61 9.59
CA ALA A 87 -17.05 -10.05 9.83
C ALA A 87 -16.20 -10.54 11.00
N ARG A 88 -15.01 -9.99 11.21
CA ARG A 88 -14.13 -10.30 12.36
C ARG A 88 -14.60 -9.69 13.67
N ALA A 89 -15.39 -8.61 13.61
CA ALA A 89 -15.93 -7.95 14.79
C ALA A 89 -17.20 -8.63 15.34
N ARG A 90 -17.80 -9.55 14.58
CA ARG A 90 -18.97 -10.36 14.98
C ARG A 90 -18.52 -11.70 15.53
#